data_AF-A0A1Y6MJV8-F1
#
_entry.id   AF-A0A1Y6MJV8-F1
#
_cell.length_a   1.000
_cell.length_b   1.000
_cell.length_c   1.000
_cell.angle_alpha   90.00
_cell.angle_beta   90.00
_cell.angle_gamma   90.00
#
_symmetry.space_group_name_H-M   'P 1'
#
loop_
_entity.id
_entity.type
_entity.pdbx_description
1 polymer ?
#
loop_
_entity_poly.entity_id
_entity_poly.type
_entity_poly.pdbx_seq_one_letter_code
_entity_poly.pdbx_strand_id
1 'polypeptide(L)'
;MNKRLLIGIVIIVAVIVGIKMFTTTVENVATDTTKEVLNKVVKADLKPVAEAIKNQQLCKPGATTELQALGHEGQPLARSMAYIALAQESYLQDDKQKAAIELQQSLDASGKKVSSQQRDELLNALGKGAAELAAKRKQNGFNIDCTPL
;
A
#
# COMPACT_ATOMS: atom_id res chain seq x y z
N MET A 1 -4.65 11.78 22.63
CA MET A 1 -4.52 11.08 21.33
C MET A 1 -3.45 11.78 20.51
N ASN A 2 -2.27 11.17 20.32
CA ASN A 2 -1.11 11.87 19.74
C ASN A 2 -1.33 12.15 18.24
N LYS A 3 -1.22 13.42 17.82
CA LYS A 3 -1.32 13.89 16.42
C LYS A 3 -0.47 13.06 15.44
N ARG A 4 0.68 12.53 15.88
CA ARG A 4 1.56 11.65 15.09
C ARG A 4 0.97 10.27 14.78
N LEU A 5 0.02 9.80 15.60
CA LEU A 5 -0.67 8.52 15.44
C LEU A 5 -1.59 8.57 14.20
N LEU A 6 -2.42 9.64 14.13
CA LEU A 6 -3.36 9.90 13.05
C LEU A 6 -2.67 10.02 11.68
N ILE A 7 -1.53 10.70 11.60
CA ILE A 7 -0.87 11.00 10.31
C ILE A 7 -0.37 9.75 9.60
N GLY A 8 0.28 8.82 10.32
CA GLY A 8 0.74 7.58 9.68
C GLY A 8 -0.40 6.63 9.32
N ILE A 9 -1.50 6.66 10.08
CA ILE A 9 -2.72 5.91 9.73
C ILE A 9 -3.37 6.53 8.49
N VAL A 10 -3.41 7.86 8.38
CA VAL A 10 -3.95 8.56 7.20
C VAL A 10 -3.13 8.26 5.94
N ILE A 11 -1.79 8.20 6.03
CA ILE A 11 -0.95 7.82 4.90
C ILE A 11 -1.20 6.37 4.51
N ILE A 12 -1.23 5.45 5.48
CA ILE A 12 -1.51 4.03 5.23
C ILE A 12 -2.92 3.85 4.64
N VAL A 13 -3.93 4.56 5.15
CA VAL A 13 -5.29 4.56 4.61
C VAL A 13 -5.35 5.18 3.22
N ALA A 14 -4.60 6.24 2.94
CA ALA A 14 -4.51 6.84 1.60
C ALA A 14 -3.78 5.93 0.60
N VAL A 15 -2.76 5.19 1.05
CA VAL A 15 -2.09 4.13 0.26
C VAL A 15 -3.06 2.98 -0.02
N ILE A 16 -3.86 2.60 0.98
CA ILE A 16 -4.85 1.52 0.89
C ILE A 16 -6.04 1.92 -0.02
N VAL A 17 -6.43 3.20 -0.08
CA VAL A 17 -7.66 3.71 -0.72
C VAL A 17 -7.37 4.55 -1.99
N GLY A 18 -6.17 4.49 -2.58
CA GLY A 18 -5.99 5.16 -3.88
C GLY A 18 -4.57 5.38 -4.35
N ILE A 19 -4.07 4.44 -5.16
CA ILE A 19 -2.77 4.56 -5.85
C ILE A 19 -2.75 5.73 -6.87
N LYS A 20 -3.91 6.29 -7.26
CA LYS A 20 -4.01 7.38 -8.25
C LYS A 20 -3.52 8.75 -7.75
N MET A 21 -3.06 8.83 -6.51
CA MET A 21 -2.84 10.08 -5.76
C MET A 21 -1.40 10.23 -5.21
N PHE A 22 -0.43 9.44 -5.69
CA PHE A 22 0.90 9.38 -5.08
C PHE A 22 1.82 10.58 -5.35
N THR A 23 1.69 11.28 -6.47
CA THR A 23 2.54 12.46 -6.72
C THR A 23 1.89 13.74 -6.21
N THR A 24 0.59 13.92 -6.41
CA THR A 24 -0.06 15.21 -6.11
C THR A 24 -0.72 15.26 -4.73
N THR A 25 -1.21 14.13 -4.21
CA THR A 25 -1.96 14.13 -2.94
C THR A 25 -1.07 13.85 -1.74
N VAL A 26 0.01 13.09 -1.87
CA VAL A 26 0.99 12.96 -0.78
C VAL A 26 1.64 14.33 -0.52
N GLU A 27 1.90 15.12 -1.56
CA GLU A 27 2.32 16.53 -1.43
C GLU A 27 1.22 17.41 -0.83
N ASN A 28 -0.03 17.32 -1.33
CA ASN A 28 -1.13 18.14 -0.82
C ASN A 28 -1.63 17.77 0.60
N VAL A 29 -1.46 16.53 1.05
CA VAL A 29 -1.78 16.10 2.43
C VAL A 29 -0.59 16.38 3.37
N ALA A 30 0.63 16.35 2.84
CA ALA A 30 1.83 16.77 3.58
C ALA A 30 1.85 18.28 3.86
N THR A 31 1.15 19.10 3.08
CA THR A 31 1.06 20.55 3.32
C THR A 31 0.47 20.91 4.68
N ASP A 32 -0.40 20.06 5.26
CA ASP A 32 -0.94 20.26 6.61
C ASP A 32 -0.26 19.41 7.70
N THR A 33 0.56 18.41 7.32
CA THR A 33 1.12 17.44 8.27
C THR A 33 2.63 17.24 8.16
N THR A 34 3.36 18.26 8.63
CA THR A 34 4.75 18.21 9.16
C THR A 34 5.89 17.86 8.20
N LYS A 35 6.92 18.72 8.20
CA LYS A 35 8.24 18.56 7.53
C LYS A 35 8.91 17.18 7.74
N GLU A 36 8.58 16.47 8.82
CA GLU A 36 9.10 15.13 9.12
C GLU A 36 8.55 14.04 8.18
N VAL A 37 7.27 14.14 7.80
CA VAL A 37 6.64 13.21 6.84
C VAL A 37 7.20 13.45 5.45
N LEU A 38 7.27 14.72 5.04
CA LEU A 38 7.85 15.09 3.75
C LEU A 38 9.32 14.64 3.66
N ASN A 39 10.12 14.84 4.73
CA ASN A 39 11.49 14.33 4.77
C ASN A 39 11.57 12.80 4.74
N LYS A 40 10.64 12.07 5.38
CA LYS A 40 10.60 10.61 5.32
C LYS A 40 10.21 10.10 3.94
N VAL A 41 9.25 10.73 3.28
CA VAL A 41 8.82 10.40 1.90
C VAL A 41 9.95 10.69 0.90
N VAL A 42 10.58 11.88 0.98
CA VAL A 42 11.67 12.29 0.10
C VAL A 42 12.93 11.43 0.30
N LYS A 43 13.22 11.00 1.54
CA LYS A 43 14.37 10.11 1.83
C LYS A 43 14.10 8.64 1.51
N ALA A 44 12.84 8.21 1.50
CA ALA A 44 12.46 6.80 1.37
C ALA A 44 12.66 6.19 -0.02
N ASP A 45 13.02 7.00 -1.03
CA ASP A 45 13.07 6.61 -2.44
C ASP A 45 11.92 5.67 -2.83
N LEU A 46 10.71 6.23 -2.90
CA LEU A 46 9.49 5.47 -3.17
C LEU A 46 9.30 5.12 -4.64
N LYS A 47 10.22 5.53 -5.52
CA LYS A 47 10.11 5.30 -6.96
C LYS A 47 10.04 3.81 -7.32
N PRO A 48 10.88 2.92 -6.76
CA PRO A 48 10.85 1.49 -7.10
C PRO A 48 9.53 0.82 -6.68
N VAL A 49 9.01 1.16 -5.49
CA VAL A 49 7.73 0.58 -5.02
C VAL A 49 6.54 1.11 -5.82
N ALA A 50 6.53 2.38 -6.19
CA ALA A 50 5.49 2.93 -7.05
C ALA A 50 5.48 2.27 -8.44
N GLU A 51 6.65 1.97 -8.99
CA GLU A 51 6.80 1.25 -10.26
C GLU A 51 6.30 -0.20 -10.17
N ALA A 52 6.69 -0.92 -9.11
CA ALA A 52 6.24 -2.29 -8.88
C ALA A 52 4.71 -2.38 -8.70
N ILE A 53 4.11 -1.44 -7.96
CA ILE A 53 2.64 -1.33 -7.81
C ILE A 53 1.98 -1.05 -9.17
N LYS A 54 2.54 -0.15 -9.98
CA LYS A 54 2.02 0.13 -11.33
C LYS A 54 2.11 -1.13 -12.21
N ASN A 55 3.21 -1.86 -12.13
CA ASN A 55 3.40 -3.11 -12.86
C ASN A 55 2.37 -4.17 -12.44
N GLN A 56 2.03 -4.24 -11.15
CA GLN A 56 0.96 -5.11 -10.62
C GLN A 56 -0.42 -4.74 -11.20
N GLN A 57 -0.77 -3.45 -11.27
CA GLN A 57 -2.02 -2.98 -11.88
C GLN A 57 -2.10 -3.25 -13.39
N LEU A 58 -0.95 -3.30 -14.06
CA LEU A 58 -0.80 -3.63 -15.47
C LEU A 58 -0.60 -5.13 -15.70
N CYS A 59 -0.69 -5.95 -14.65
CA CYS A 59 -0.51 -7.39 -14.75
C CYS A 59 0.81 -7.81 -15.41
N LYS A 60 1.87 -7.02 -15.21
CA LYS A 60 3.19 -7.35 -15.75
C LYS A 60 3.80 -8.53 -14.99
N PRO A 61 4.44 -9.48 -15.69
CA PRO A 61 5.19 -10.55 -15.05
C PRO A 61 6.24 -9.99 -14.08
N GLY A 62 6.42 -10.64 -12.94
CA GLY A 62 7.43 -10.27 -11.95
C GLY A 62 7.03 -9.17 -10.97
N ALA A 63 5.92 -8.45 -11.18
CA ALA A 63 5.49 -7.36 -10.30
C ALA A 63 5.32 -7.78 -8.83
N THR A 64 4.71 -8.95 -8.58
CA THR A 64 4.58 -9.50 -7.22
C THR A 64 5.93 -9.83 -6.59
N THR A 65 6.86 -10.36 -7.38
CA THR A 65 8.23 -10.67 -6.93
C THR A 65 9.01 -9.39 -6.59
N GLU A 66 8.89 -8.35 -7.43
CA GLU A 66 9.46 -7.03 -7.17
C GLU A 66 8.91 -6.43 -5.87
N LEU A 67 7.59 -6.49 -5.66
CA LEU A 67 6.95 -6.04 -4.42
C LEU A 67 7.44 -6.83 -3.21
N GLN A 68 7.62 -8.14 -3.33
CA GLN A 68 8.14 -8.95 -2.24
C GLN A 68 9.59 -8.59 -1.89
N ALA A 69 10.45 -8.41 -2.91
CA ALA A 69 11.82 -7.95 -2.70
C ALA A 69 11.87 -6.57 -2.02
N LEU A 70 11.04 -5.62 -2.47
CA LEU A 70 10.92 -4.30 -1.84
C LEU A 70 10.34 -4.36 -0.42
N GLY A 71 9.47 -5.33 -0.15
CA GLY A 71 9.02 -5.70 1.20
C GLY A 71 10.15 -6.24 2.07
N HIS A 72 11.19 -6.86 1.52
CA HIS A 72 12.31 -7.36 2.31
C HIS A 72 13.50 -6.40 2.40
N GLU A 73 13.73 -5.55 1.41
CA GLU A 73 14.97 -4.78 1.29
C GLU A 73 14.74 -3.27 1.31
N GLY A 74 13.50 -2.82 1.11
CA GLY A 74 13.14 -1.41 1.07
C GLY A 74 13.29 -0.70 2.41
N GLN A 75 13.45 0.64 2.35
CA GLN A 75 13.35 1.49 3.52
C GLN A 75 11.98 1.32 4.22
N PRO A 76 11.84 1.61 5.52
CA PRO A 76 10.63 1.31 6.31
C PRO A 76 9.30 1.68 5.64
N LEU A 77 9.24 2.86 5.00
CA LEU A 77 8.05 3.31 4.28
C LEU A 77 7.81 2.54 2.97
N ALA A 78 8.86 2.33 2.17
CA ALA A 78 8.77 1.55 0.94
C ALA A 78 8.37 0.10 1.23
N ARG A 79 8.95 -0.50 2.27
CA ARG A 79 8.59 -1.83 2.77
C ARG A 79 7.12 -1.90 3.18
N SER A 80 6.66 -0.92 3.97
CA SER A 80 5.26 -0.85 4.40
C SER A 80 4.30 -0.77 3.21
N MET A 81 4.64 0.04 2.20
CA MET A 81 3.83 0.17 0.98
C MET A 81 3.82 -1.10 0.14
N ALA A 82 4.97 -1.74 -0.01
CA ALA A 82 5.08 -2.98 -0.77
C ALA A 82 4.22 -4.09 -0.16
N TYR A 83 4.25 -4.23 1.17
CA TYR A 83 3.40 -5.18 1.87
C TYR A 83 1.90 -4.84 1.83
N ILE A 84 1.51 -3.56 1.77
CA ILE A 84 0.10 -3.19 1.53
C ILE A 84 -0.35 -3.65 0.14
N ALA A 85 0.47 -3.42 -0.88
CA ALA A 85 0.16 -3.82 -2.25
C ALA A 85 0.06 -5.35 -2.41
N LEU A 86 0.93 -6.10 -1.72
CA LEU A 86 0.83 -7.56 -1.63
C LEU A 86 -0.43 -7.99 -0.88
N ALA A 87 -0.75 -7.36 0.24
CA ALA A 87 -1.96 -7.66 1.00
C ALA A 87 -3.24 -7.44 0.18
N GLN A 88 -3.28 -6.39 -0.65
CA GLN A 88 -4.37 -6.13 -1.58
C GLN A 88 -4.48 -7.20 -2.66
N GLU A 89 -3.35 -7.68 -3.19
CA GLU A 89 -3.31 -8.81 -4.13
C GLU A 89 -3.91 -10.07 -3.50
N SER A 90 -3.39 -10.46 -2.34
CA SER A 90 -3.79 -11.66 -1.64
C SER A 90 -5.29 -11.59 -1.28
N TYR A 91 -5.77 -10.42 -0.85
CA TYR A 91 -7.19 -10.21 -0.59
C TYR A 91 -8.03 -10.33 -1.87
N LEU A 92 -7.57 -9.77 -2.99
CA LEU A 92 -8.26 -9.86 -4.28
C LEU A 92 -8.33 -11.30 -4.80
N GLN A 93 -7.32 -12.11 -4.49
CA GLN A 93 -7.23 -13.55 -4.79
C GLN A 93 -7.93 -14.44 -3.75
N ASP A 94 -8.74 -13.83 -2.86
CA ASP A 94 -9.46 -14.47 -1.74
C ASP A 94 -8.57 -15.17 -0.70
N ASP A 95 -7.25 -14.98 -0.73
CA ASP A 95 -6.30 -15.42 0.28
C ASP A 95 -6.23 -14.41 1.45
N LYS A 96 -7.32 -14.37 2.22
CA LYS A 96 -7.50 -13.46 3.35
C LYS A 96 -6.48 -13.70 4.48
N GLN A 97 -6.00 -14.94 4.64
CA GLN A 97 -5.02 -15.26 5.66
C GLN A 97 -3.66 -14.65 5.32
N LYS A 98 -3.20 -14.82 4.07
CA LYS A 98 -1.97 -14.20 3.58
C LYS A 98 -2.08 -12.69 3.58
N ALA A 99 -3.23 -12.14 3.16
CA ALA A 99 -3.49 -10.71 3.20
C ALA A 99 -3.34 -10.10 4.60
N ALA A 100 -3.81 -10.81 5.64
CA ALA A 100 -3.65 -10.37 7.03
C ALA A 100 -2.19 -10.40 7.50
N ILE A 101 -1.41 -11.41 7.08
CA ILE A 101 0.02 -11.51 7.40
C ILE A 101 0.80 -10.36 6.74
N GLU A 102 0.55 -10.10 5.46
CA GLU A 102 1.20 -9.01 4.71
C GLU A 102 0.82 -7.65 5.28
N LEU A 103 -0.45 -7.44 5.68
CA LEU A 103 -0.86 -6.23 6.39
C LEU A 103 -0.10 -6.06 7.71
N GLN A 104 0.09 -7.13 8.48
CA GLN A 104 0.88 -7.07 9.72
C GLN A 104 2.34 -6.73 9.43
N GLN A 105 2.95 -7.31 8.39
CA GLN A 105 4.31 -6.98 7.97
C GLN A 105 4.45 -5.50 7.57
N SER A 106 3.43 -4.93 6.92
CA SER A 106 3.39 -3.50 6.64
C SER A 106 3.39 -2.65 7.90
N LEU A 107 2.59 -3.04 8.89
CA LEU A 107 2.48 -2.34 10.17
C LEU A 107 3.78 -2.40 10.95
N ASP A 108 4.42 -3.57 11.01
CA ASP A 108 5.71 -3.77 11.66
C ASP A 108 6.81 -2.94 10.99
N ALA A 109 6.81 -2.89 9.65
CA ALA A 109 7.73 -2.06 8.89
C ALA A 109 7.57 -0.56 9.16
N SER A 110 6.32 -0.11 9.39
CA SER A 110 6.05 1.28 9.74
C SER A 110 6.52 1.65 11.16
N GLY A 111 6.94 0.66 11.96
CA GLY A 111 7.34 0.83 13.37
C GLY A 111 6.18 1.24 14.28
N LYS A 112 4.93 1.12 13.81
CA LYS A 112 3.75 1.56 14.55
C LYS A 112 3.07 0.39 15.24
N LYS A 113 2.96 0.48 16.56
CA LYS A 113 2.06 -0.38 17.34
C LYS A 113 0.63 0.09 17.11
N VAL A 114 -0.17 -0.70 16.40
CA VAL A 114 -1.60 -0.50 16.20
C VAL A 114 -2.39 -1.37 17.18
N SER A 115 -3.52 -0.86 17.67
CA SER A 115 -4.45 -1.67 18.48
C SER A 115 -5.14 -2.73 17.62
N SER A 116 -5.75 -3.73 18.25
CA SER A 116 -6.60 -4.72 17.57
C SER A 116 -7.71 -4.05 16.76
N GLN A 117 -8.43 -3.11 17.36
CA GLN A 117 -9.51 -2.38 16.71
C GLN A 117 -9.04 -1.59 15.47
N GLN A 118 -7.85 -1.01 15.52
CA GLN A 118 -7.26 -0.32 14.35
C GLN A 118 -6.81 -1.30 13.26
N ARG A 119 -6.34 -2.50 13.63
CA ARG A 119 -6.04 -3.55 12.64
C ARG A 119 -7.31 -4.02 11.93
N ASP A 120 -8.42 -4.16 12.64
CA ASP A 120 -9.69 -4.56 12.05
C ASP A 120 -10.23 -3.50 11.08
N GLU A 121 -10.09 -2.21 11.42
CA GLU A 121 -10.37 -1.11 10.51
C GLU A 121 -9.49 -1.13 9.26
N LEU A 122 -8.20 -1.44 9.42
CA LEU A 122 -7.26 -1.57 8.30
C LEU A 122 -7.56 -2.77 7.42
N LEU A 123 -7.99 -3.89 8.00
CA LEU A 123 -8.46 -5.07 7.24
C LEU A 123 -9.73 -4.75 6.45
N ASN A 124 -10.67 -4.00 7.05
CA ASN A 124 -11.84 -3.52 6.33
C ASN A 124 -11.47 -2.54 5.20
N ALA A 125 -10.47 -1.70 5.42
CA ALA A 125 -9.94 -0.81 4.38
C ALA A 125 -9.20 -1.60 3.28
N LEU A 126 -8.55 -2.71 3.61
CA LEU A 126 -7.83 -3.56 2.66
C LEU A 126 -8.75 -4.07 1.54
N GLY A 127 -9.99 -4.44 1.89
CA GLY A 127 -10.99 -4.83 0.90
C GLY A 127 -11.35 -3.71 -0.10
N LYS A 128 -11.34 -2.44 0.33
CA LYS A 128 -11.51 -1.31 -0.59
C LYS A 128 -10.31 -1.17 -1.52
N GLY A 129 -9.10 -1.33 -0.99
CA GLY A 129 -7.87 -1.32 -1.80
C GLY A 129 -7.81 -2.44 -2.83
N ALA A 130 -8.23 -3.65 -2.45
CA ALA A 130 -8.36 -4.77 -3.37
C ALA A 130 -9.39 -4.49 -4.48
N ALA A 131 -10.53 -3.87 -4.14
CA ALA A 131 -11.54 -3.46 -5.12
C ALA A 131 -11.01 -2.38 -6.09
N GLU A 132 -10.20 -1.44 -5.61
CA GLU A 132 -9.55 -0.44 -6.46
C GLU A 132 -8.49 -1.04 -7.37
N LEU A 133 -7.70 -2.00 -6.87
CA LEU A 133 -6.77 -2.77 -7.69
C LEU A 133 -7.51 -3.52 -8.80
N ALA A 134 -8.63 -4.17 -8.49
CA ALA A 134 -9.49 -4.82 -9.47
C ALA A 134 -10.04 -3.84 -10.50
N ALA A 135 -10.51 -2.67 -10.06
CA ALA A 135 -10.99 -1.61 -10.96
C ALA A 135 -9.88 -1.06 -11.86
N LYS A 136 -8.65 -0.97 -11.35
CA LYS A 136 -7.46 -0.57 -12.13
C LYS A 136 -7.08 -1.60 -13.18
N ARG A 137 -7.04 -2.88 -12.82
CA ARG A 137 -6.84 -3.99 -13.78
C ARG A 137 -7.88 -3.93 -14.88
N LYS A 138 -9.16 -3.77 -14.53
CA LYS A 138 -10.26 -3.63 -15.49
C LYS A 138 -10.08 -2.43 -16.43
N GLN A 139 -9.68 -1.27 -15.92
CA GLN A 139 -9.35 -0.09 -16.73
C GLN A 139 -8.21 -0.34 -17.71
N ASN A 140 -7.28 -1.22 -17.36
CA ASN A 140 -6.13 -1.61 -18.17
C ASN A 140 -6.41 -2.81 -19.09
N GLY A 141 -7.65 -3.31 -19.13
CA GLY A 141 -8.03 -4.44 -19.99
C GLY A 141 -7.77 -5.83 -19.39
N PHE A 142 -7.65 -5.94 -18.05
CA PHE A 142 -7.43 -7.20 -17.35
C PHE A 142 -8.55 -7.52 -16.35
N ASN A 143 -8.83 -8.80 -16.14
CA ASN A 143 -9.65 -9.27 -15.04
C ASN A 143 -8.83 -9.37 -13.73
N ILE A 144 -9.46 -9.86 -12.65
CA ILE A 144 -8.84 -9.94 -11.33
C ILE A 144 -7.64 -10.91 -11.29
N ASP A 145 -7.61 -11.91 -12.18
CA ASP A 145 -6.57 -12.93 -12.29
C ASP A 145 -5.52 -12.57 -13.35
N CYS A 146 -5.47 -11.31 -13.76
CA CYS A 146 -4.54 -10.82 -14.76
C CYS A 146 -4.65 -11.48 -16.15
N THR A 147 -5.84 -12.01 -16.46
CA THR A 147 -6.21 -12.46 -17.80
C THR A 147 -6.79 -11.27 -18.59
N PRO A 148 -6.45 -11.10 -19.88
CA PRO A 148 -7.06 -10.07 -20.72
C PRO A 148 -8.60 -10.20 -20.77
N LEU A 149 -9.30 -9.06 -20.75
CA LEU A 149 -10.75 -8.95 -20.87
C LEU A 149 -11.24 -9.03 -22.32
#